data_AF-A0AAP8N812-F1
#
_entry.id   AF-A0AAP8N812-F1
#
_cell.length_a   1.000
_cell.length_b   1.000
_cell.length_c   1.000
_cell.angle_alpha   90.00
_cell.angle_beta   90.00
_cell.angle_gamma   90.00
#
_symmetry.space_group_name_H-M   'P 1'
#
loop_
_entity.id
_entity.type
_entity.pdbx_description
1 polymer ?
#
loop_
_entity_poly.entity_id
_entity_poly.type
_entity_poly.pdbx_seq_one_letter_code
_entity_poly.pdbx_strand_id
1 'polypeptide(L)' 'MAVPARRTSKTVKRKRRTHFKLAVPGMVECPNCSELTLAHRV' A
#
# COMPACT_ATOMS: atom_id res chain seq x y z
N MET A 1 3.62 5.50 -32.95
CA MET A 1 3.79 5.12 -31.53
C MET A 1 2.82 5.91 -30.69
N ALA A 2 2.17 5.31 -29.69
CA ALA A 2 1.28 6.04 -28.78
C ALA A 2 2.12 6.82 -27.77
N VAL A 3 2.23 8.14 -27.97
CA VAL A 3 2.91 9.06 -27.05
C VAL A 3 1.89 10.04 -26.46
N PRO A 4 2.03 10.43 -25.19
CA PRO A 4 1.14 11.41 -24.60
C PRO A 4 1.29 12.76 -25.31
N ALA A 5 0.18 13.26 -25.87
CA ALA A 5 0.17 14.54 -26.59
C ALA A 5 0.43 15.76 -25.68
N ARG A 6 0.22 15.63 -24.36
CA ARG A 6 0.38 16.71 -23.38
C ARG A 6 0.89 16.20 -22.04
N ARG A 7 1.52 17.09 -21.27
CA ARG A 7 1.93 16.82 -19.88
C ARG A 7 0.71 16.64 -18.98
N THR A 8 0.66 15.55 -18.21
CA THR A 8 -0.36 15.38 -17.18
C THR A 8 -0.16 16.38 -16.03
N SER A 9 -1.21 17.10 -15.65
CA SER A 9 -1.14 18.09 -14.57
C SER A 9 -0.82 17.46 -13.20
N LYS A 10 -0.29 18.27 -12.27
CA LYS A 10 0.02 17.82 -10.90
C LYS A 10 -1.23 17.28 -10.20
N THR A 11 -2.38 17.93 -10.40
CA THR A 11 -3.68 17.53 -9.82
C THR A 11 -4.15 16.19 -10.34
N VAL A 12 -4.12 15.97 -11.67
CA VAL A 12 -4.53 14.69 -12.28
C VAL A 12 -3.60 13.55 -11.85
N LYS A 13 -2.29 13.80 -11.81
CA LYS A 13 -1.31 12.82 -11.31
C LYS A 13 -1.58 12.41 -9.85
N ARG A 14 -1.90 13.38 -8.98
CA ARG A 14 -2.21 13.10 -7.56
C ARG A 14 -3.53 12.36 -7.39
N LYS A 15 -4.59 12.75 -8.10
CA LYS A 15 -5.88 12.05 -8.11
C LYS A 15 -5.75 10.59 -8.58
N ARG A 16 -4.91 10.31 -9.58
CA ARG A 16 -4.65 8.93 -10.02
C ARG A 16 -3.91 8.07 -8.97
N ARG A 17 -3.13 8.69 -8.09
CA ARG A 17 -2.31 7.99 -7.06
C ARG A 17 -3.05 7.77 -5.74
N THR A 18 -4.33 8.11 -5.62
CA THR A 18 -5.09 8.02 -4.35
C THR A 18 -5.22 6.60 -3.81
N HIS A 19 -5.23 5.60 -4.68
CA HIS A 19 -5.37 4.19 -4.31
C HIS A 19 -4.03 3.44 -4.20
N PHE A 20 -2.90 4.10 -4.49
CA PHE A 20 -1.55 3.54 -4.31
C PHE A 20 -1.08 3.76 -2.86
N LYS A 21 -1.73 3.08 -1.92
CA LYS A 21 -1.38 3.13 -0.49
C LYS A 21 -0.86 1.76 -0.04
N LEU A 22 0.08 1.77 0.92
CA LEU A 22 0.51 0.55 1.60
C LEU A 22 -0.60 0.07 2.53
N ALA A 23 -0.88 -1.23 2.51
CA ALA A 23 -1.75 -1.86 3.50
C ALA A 23 -0.89 -2.28 4.69
N VAL A 24 -1.33 -1.93 5.91
CA VAL A 24 -0.68 -2.39 7.13
C VAL A 24 -1.17 -3.82 7.43
N PRO A 25 -0.27 -4.80 7.60
CA PRO A 25 -0.69 -6.14 7.97
C PRO A 25 -1.21 -6.17 9.42
N GLY A 26 -2.21 -7.03 9.67
CA GLY A 26 -2.65 -7.32 11.04
C GLY A 26 -1.58 -8.15 11.75
N MET A 27 -0.89 -7.52 12.70
CA MET A 27 0.05 -8.21 13.60
C MET A 27 -0.69 -8.61 14.89
N VAL A 28 -0.45 -9.84 15.35
CA VAL A 28 -1.04 -10.42 16.55
C VAL A 28 0.08 -10.85 17.50
N GLU A 29 -0.13 -10.67 18.80
CA GLU A 29 0.81 -11.10 19.83
C GLU A 29 0.81 -12.63 19.93
N CYS A 30 1.99 -13.23 19.90
CA CYS A 30 2.15 -14.66 20.10
C CYS A 30 1.94 -15.01 21.59
N PRO A 31 1.03 -15.93 21.93
CA PRO A 31 0.75 -16.29 23.33
C PRO A 31 1.91 -16.99 24.05
N ASN A 32 2.92 -17.47 23.32
CA ASN A 32 4.02 -18.24 23.88
C ASN A 32 5.29 -17.40 24.14
N CYS A 33 5.57 -16.40 23.30
CA CYS A 33 6.81 -15.61 23.37
C CYS A 33 6.59 -14.10 23.38
N SER A 34 5.34 -13.63 23.35
CA SER A 34 4.97 -12.20 23.31
C SER A 34 5.54 -11.42 22.11
N GLU A 35 5.97 -12.13 21.05
CA GLU A 35 6.45 -11.51 19.81
C GLU A 35 5.28 -11.19 18.86
N LEU A 36 5.45 -10.14 18.04
CA LEU A 36 4.48 -9.75 17.04
C LEU A 36 4.61 -10.66 15.81
N THR A 37 3.60 -11.48 15.60
CA THR A 37 3.49 -12.39 14.45
C THR A 37 2.42 -11.90 13.49
N LEU A 38 2.47 -12.33 12.23
CA LEU A 38 1.39 -12.04 11.30
C LEU A 38 0.19 -12.92 11.62
N ALA A 39 -1.01 -12.34 11.59
CA ALA A 39 -2.25 -13.09 11.82
C ALA A 39 -2.31 -14.35 10.92
N HIS A 40 -2.63 -15.51 11.51
CA HIS A 40 -2.68 -16.82 10.85
C HIS A 40 -1.35 -17.34 10.29
N ARG A 41 -0.21 -16.83 10.78
CA ARG A 41 1.10 -17.47 10.57
C ARG A 41 1.57 -18.04 11.90
N VAL A 42 2.01 -19.30 11.88
CA VAL A 42 2.61 -20.01 13.03
C VAL A 42 4.10 -19.75 13.04
#